data_AF-A0A534KYM6-F1
#
_entry.id   AF-A0A534KYM6-F1
#
_cell.length_a   1.000
_cell.length_b   1.000
_cell.length_c   1.000
_cell.angle_alpha   90.00
_cell.angle_beta   90.00
_cell.angle_gamma   90.00
#
_symmetry.space_group_name_H-M   'P 1'
#
loop_
_entity.id
_entity.type
_entity.pdbx_description
1 polymer ?
#
loop_
_entity_poly.entity_id
_entity_poly.type
_entity_poly.pdbx_seq_one_letter_code
_entity_poly.pdbx_strand_id
1 'polypeptide(L)'
;MKLFGKYDMTDVAVRDAGLAKYMNLSPIVIPHTGGRWANKPFGKAKANLVERLINNMMRTENYTGKKSKAYRVVRTAFEIIEKRTQKNPVQILVDALEKAAPREEITRLRFGGISVPRAVDVAPSRRLDLALRNICVGAVTATFKNRKPVEECLADEILTAAKGDMQSSAIAKKEELERIAASAR
;
A
#
# COMPACT_ATOMS: atom_id res chain seq x y z
N MET A 1 -13.28 9.65 17.24
CA MET A 1 -11.82 9.90 17.29
C MET A 1 -11.35 10.15 15.86
N LYS A 2 -10.54 11.19 15.62
CA LYS A 2 -10.06 11.55 14.27
C LYS A 2 -8.60 11.15 14.07
N LEU A 3 -8.26 10.60 12.92
CA LEU A 3 -6.89 10.28 12.53
C LEU A 3 -6.07 11.56 12.38
N PHE A 4 -4.88 11.60 12.98
CA PHE A 4 -4.03 12.80 13.06
C PHE A 4 -4.73 14.02 13.69
N GLY A 5 -5.86 13.81 14.38
CA GLY A 5 -6.72 14.89 14.90
C GLY A 5 -7.52 15.66 13.84
N LYS A 6 -7.43 15.28 12.56
CA LYS A 6 -8.05 16.01 11.43
C LYS A 6 -9.04 15.17 10.64
N TYR A 7 -8.65 13.96 10.24
CA TYR A 7 -9.41 13.17 9.28
C TYR A 7 -10.36 12.22 9.99
N ASP A 8 -11.64 12.27 9.62
CA ASP A 8 -12.61 11.28 10.09
C ASP A 8 -12.47 9.98 9.30
N MET A 9 -12.69 8.85 9.96
CA MET A 9 -12.55 7.51 9.37
C MET A 9 -13.91 6.83 9.17
N THR A 10 -14.99 7.41 9.70
CA THR A 10 -16.35 6.85 9.61
C THR A 10 -16.88 6.80 8.18
N ASP A 11 -16.52 7.79 7.37
CA ASP A 11 -17.07 7.97 6.03
C ASP A 11 -16.27 7.19 4.97
N VAL A 12 -15.23 6.45 5.38
CA VAL A 12 -14.34 5.73 4.48
C VAL A 12 -14.95 4.38 4.13
N ALA A 13 -15.29 4.20 2.85
CA ALA A 13 -15.89 2.99 2.33
C ALA A 13 -14.89 2.18 1.49
N VAL A 14 -14.85 0.87 1.71
CA VAL A 14 -14.08 -0.10 0.91
C VAL A 14 -15.06 -0.73 -0.08
N ARG A 15 -14.78 -0.63 -1.38
CA ARG A 15 -15.61 -1.19 -2.46
C ARG A 15 -15.33 -2.67 -2.69
N ASP A 16 -14.07 -3.11 -2.52
CA ASP A 16 -13.69 -4.52 -2.67
C ASP A 16 -14.02 -5.33 -1.41
N ALA A 17 -15.07 -6.17 -1.50
CA ALA A 17 -15.52 -7.04 -0.41
C ALA A 17 -14.45 -8.03 0.06
N GLY A 18 -13.53 -8.46 -0.82
CA GLY A 18 -12.45 -9.38 -0.47
C GLY A 18 -11.37 -8.72 0.40
N LEU A 19 -11.12 -7.42 0.18
CA LEU A 19 -10.11 -6.67 0.93
C LEU A 19 -10.68 -6.04 2.21
N ALA A 20 -11.99 -5.79 2.28
CA ALA A 20 -12.65 -5.14 3.42
C ALA A 20 -12.29 -5.77 4.78
N LYS A 21 -12.19 -7.11 4.85
CA LYS A 21 -11.82 -7.83 6.10
C LYS A 21 -10.37 -7.61 6.54
N TYR A 22 -9.50 -7.17 5.64
CA TYR A 22 -8.05 -7.01 5.87
C TYR A 22 -7.61 -5.54 5.96
N MET A 23 -8.51 -4.59 5.66
CA MET A 23 -8.31 -3.16 5.85
C MET A 23 -8.95 -2.73 7.17
N ASN A 24 -8.14 -2.57 8.22
CA ASN A 24 -8.65 -2.00 9.47
C ASN A 24 -8.64 -0.46 9.41
N LEU A 25 -9.83 0.13 9.46
CA LEU A 25 -10.10 1.57 9.47
C LEU A 25 -10.44 2.11 10.87
N SER A 26 -10.18 1.35 11.95
CA SER A 26 -10.44 1.78 13.32
C SER A 26 -9.81 3.16 13.60
N PRO A 27 -10.56 4.13 14.15
CA PRO A 27 -10.07 5.47 14.37
C PRO A 27 -9.00 5.49 15.46
N ILE A 28 -7.78 5.89 15.11
CA ILE A 28 -6.66 6.07 16.03
C ILE A 28 -6.12 7.49 15.84
N VAL A 29 -5.85 8.21 16.92
CA VAL A 29 -5.33 9.60 16.82
C VAL A 29 -3.91 9.62 16.26
N ILE A 30 -3.03 8.75 16.78
CA ILE A 30 -1.63 8.64 16.37
C ILE A 30 -1.36 7.19 15.93
N PRO A 31 -1.10 6.92 14.63
CA PRO A 31 -0.75 5.59 14.12
C PRO A 31 0.67 5.12 14.51
N HIS A 32 0.96 5.11 15.82
CA HIS A 32 2.19 4.60 16.43
C HIS A 32 1.84 3.75 17.66
N THR A 33 1.27 2.57 17.41
CA THR A 33 0.60 1.79 18.47
C THR A 33 1.54 0.83 19.20
N GLY A 34 2.72 0.53 18.63
CA GLY A 34 3.67 -0.44 19.21
C GLY A 34 3.13 -1.88 19.31
N GLY A 35 2.05 -2.19 18.60
CA GLY A 35 1.33 -3.46 18.75
C GLY A 35 2.13 -4.68 18.25
N ARG A 36 1.98 -5.80 18.96
CA ARG A 36 2.61 -7.10 18.63
C ARG A 36 1.77 -7.87 17.61
N TRP A 37 1.87 -7.49 16.34
CA TRP A 37 1.05 -8.05 15.25
C TRP A 37 1.73 -9.16 14.45
N ALA A 38 3.05 -9.23 14.46
CA ALA A 38 3.82 -10.10 13.56
C ALA A 38 3.73 -11.60 13.92
N ASN A 39 3.78 -11.93 15.22
CA ASN A 39 3.91 -13.31 15.69
C ASN A 39 2.56 -14.07 15.78
N LYS A 40 1.47 -13.47 15.32
CA LYS A 40 0.12 -14.08 15.35
C LYS A 40 -0.43 -14.23 13.94
N PRO A 41 -1.03 -15.39 13.59
CA PRO A 41 -1.70 -15.55 12.30
C PRO A 41 -2.79 -14.48 12.14
N PHE A 42 -2.83 -13.84 10.97
CA PHE A 42 -3.73 -12.72 10.67
C PHE A 42 -3.65 -11.52 11.62
N GLY A 43 -2.64 -11.43 12.49
CA GLY A 43 -2.47 -10.30 13.42
C GLY A 43 -2.31 -8.96 12.69
N LYS A 44 -1.70 -8.97 11.49
CA LYS A 44 -1.55 -7.78 10.64
C LYS A 44 -2.87 -7.18 10.18
N ALA A 45 -3.93 -7.97 10.04
CA ALA A 45 -5.24 -7.48 9.61
C ALA A 45 -5.88 -6.57 10.68
N LYS A 46 -5.54 -6.78 11.96
CA LYS A 46 -6.00 -5.96 13.08
C LYS A 46 -5.22 -4.65 13.21
N ALA A 47 -4.04 -4.53 12.59
CA ALA A 47 -3.29 -3.28 12.60
C ALA A 47 -3.95 -2.24 11.68
N ASN A 48 -4.01 -0.99 12.12
CA ASN A 48 -4.58 0.10 11.32
C ASN A 48 -3.83 0.22 9.98
N LEU A 49 -4.59 0.41 8.89
CA LEU A 49 -4.08 0.53 7.54
C LEU A 49 -2.97 1.58 7.39
N VAL A 50 -3.15 2.74 8.02
CA VAL A 50 -2.18 3.85 7.96
C VAL A 50 -0.90 3.50 8.71
N GLU A 51 -1.00 2.79 9.83
CA GLU A 51 0.19 2.29 10.54
C GLU A 51 0.95 1.26 9.69
N ARG A 52 0.26 0.41 8.93
CA ARG A 52 0.91 -0.52 7.99
C ARG A 52 1.63 0.20 6.86
N LEU A 53 1.06 1.29 6.34
CA LEU A 53 1.72 2.15 5.36
C LEU A 53 3.01 2.76 5.94
N ILE A 54 2.93 3.35 7.15
CA ILE A 54 4.10 3.91 7.85
C ILE A 54 5.18 2.84 8.07
N ASN A 55 4.79 1.62 8.47
CA ASN A 55 5.71 0.52 8.66
C ASN A 55 6.31 0.00 7.35
N ASN A 56 5.67 0.19 6.19
CA ASN A 56 6.27 -0.16 4.90
C ASN A 56 7.21 0.93 4.37
N MET A 57 6.95 2.20 4.68
CA MET A 57 7.85 3.32 4.33
C MET A 57 9.23 3.22 5.01
N MET A 58 9.34 2.54 6.15
CA MET A 58 10.63 2.34 6.83
C MET A 58 11.43 1.14 6.31
N ARG A 59 10.88 0.31 5.42
CA ARG A 59 11.50 -0.94 4.94
C ARG A 59 12.53 -0.72 3.83
N THR A 60 13.48 0.17 4.09
CA THR A 60 14.63 0.44 3.25
C THR A 60 15.89 0.29 4.09
N GLU A 61 17.01 -0.09 3.47
CA GLU A 61 18.30 -0.30 4.13
C GLU A 61 18.65 0.89 5.06
N ASN A 62 18.55 2.12 4.55
CA ASN A 62 18.96 3.34 5.28
C ASN A 62 17.92 3.88 6.29
N TYR A 63 16.67 3.41 6.21
CA TYR A 63 15.53 3.99 6.95
C TYR A 63 14.90 3.03 7.96
N THR A 64 15.49 1.85 8.14
CA THR A 64 15.05 0.85 9.11
C THR A 64 14.95 1.46 10.52
N GLY A 65 13.83 1.25 11.19
CA GLY A 65 13.57 1.72 12.56
C GLY A 65 13.16 3.20 12.71
N LYS A 66 13.27 4.03 11.67
CA LYS A 66 12.99 5.48 11.74
C LYS A 66 11.49 5.80 11.63
N LYS A 67 10.67 5.22 12.52
CA LYS A 67 9.20 5.34 12.47
C LYS A 67 8.69 6.77 12.67
N SER A 68 9.33 7.58 13.52
CA SER A 68 8.96 8.99 13.70
C SER A 68 9.16 9.82 12.43
N LYS A 69 10.20 9.51 11.63
CA LYS A 69 10.42 10.16 10.33
C LYS A 69 9.37 9.72 9.32
N ALA A 70 9.11 8.41 9.22
CA ALA A 70 8.07 7.88 8.33
C ALA A 70 6.67 8.41 8.67
N TYR A 71 6.35 8.57 9.95
CA TYR A 71 5.12 9.20 10.41
C TYR A 71 4.96 10.63 9.89
N ARG A 72 6.01 11.46 9.99
CA ARG A 72 6.01 12.83 9.47
C ARG A 72 5.78 12.84 7.97
N VAL A 73 6.46 11.95 7.23
CA VAL A 73 6.33 11.83 5.78
C VAL A 73 4.88 11.52 5.38
N VAL A 74 4.26 10.50 5.99
CA VAL A 74 2.88 10.11 5.69
C VAL A 74 1.88 11.21 6.07
N ARG A 75 2.09 11.88 7.21
CA ARG A 75 1.25 13.01 7.63
C ARG A 75 1.29 14.15 6.60
N THR A 76 2.48 14.56 6.19
CA THR A 76 2.65 15.63 5.19
C THR A 76 2.10 15.22 3.83
N ALA A 77 2.31 13.96 3.41
CA ALA A 77 1.74 13.43 2.17
C ALA A 77 0.20 13.50 2.17
N PHE A 78 -0.45 13.17 3.29
CA PHE A 78 -1.91 13.28 3.42
C PHE A 78 -2.39 14.73 3.34
N GLU A 79 -1.66 15.68 3.94
CA GLU A 79 -1.97 17.12 3.82
C GLU A 79 -1.82 17.61 2.37
N ILE A 80 -0.86 17.09 1.60
CA ILE A 80 -0.71 17.39 0.17
C ILE A 80 -1.89 16.83 -0.63
N ILE A 81 -2.29 15.58 -0.36
CA ILE A 81 -3.43 14.93 -1.02
C ILE A 81 -4.72 15.70 -0.76
N GLU A 82 -4.98 16.08 0.50
CA GLU A 82 -6.14 16.87 0.89
C GLU A 82 -6.18 18.21 0.15
N LYS A 83 -5.07 18.95 0.11
CA LYS A 83 -5.00 20.24 -0.60
C LYS A 83 -5.30 20.13 -2.10
N ARG A 84 -4.87 19.03 -2.73
CA ARG A 84 -5.05 18.83 -4.19
C ARG A 84 -6.42 18.29 -4.57
N THR A 85 -7.02 17.46 -3.73
CA THR A 85 -8.26 16.74 -4.07
C THR A 85 -9.48 17.23 -3.31
N GLN A 86 -9.28 17.98 -2.22
CA GLN A 86 -10.32 18.42 -1.27
C GLN A 86 -11.19 17.27 -0.73
N LYS A 87 -10.69 16.04 -0.82
CA LYS A 87 -11.33 14.83 -0.34
C LYS A 87 -10.53 14.25 0.81
N ASN A 88 -11.17 13.36 1.57
CA ASN A 88 -10.50 12.64 2.63
C ASN A 88 -9.33 11.81 2.06
N PRO A 89 -8.07 12.06 2.46
CA PRO A 89 -6.90 11.35 1.93
C PRO A 89 -6.92 9.85 2.26
N VAL A 90 -7.63 9.45 3.32
CA VAL A 90 -7.74 8.05 3.70
C VAL A 90 -8.62 7.28 2.71
N GLN A 91 -9.69 7.89 2.21
CA GLN A 91 -10.49 7.28 1.14
C GLN A 91 -9.66 7.09 -0.13
N ILE A 92 -8.86 8.09 -0.50
CA ILE A 92 -7.99 8.01 -1.68
C ILE A 92 -6.95 6.90 -1.51
N LEU A 93 -6.39 6.73 -0.31
CA LEU A 93 -5.49 5.63 -0.02
C LEU A 93 -6.19 4.27 -0.18
N VAL A 94 -7.42 4.12 0.31
CA VAL A 94 -8.20 2.88 0.13
C VAL A 94 -8.43 2.60 -1.36
N ASP A 95 -8.92 3.60 -2.11
CA ASP A 95 -9.16 3.49 -3.56
C ASP A 95 -7.87 3.11 -4.32
N ALA A 96 -6.73 3.70 -3.94
CA ALA A 96 -5.42 3.38 -4.51
C ALA A 96 -5.02 1.92 -4.25
N LEU A 97 -5.25 1.42 -3.03
CA LEU A 97 -4.89 0.05 -2.66
C LEU A 97 -5.77 -0.99 -3.34
N GLU A 98 -7.07 -0.73 -3.50
CA GLU A 98 -7.97 -1.61 -4.26
C GLU A 98 -7.53 -1.75 -5.71
N LYS A 99 -7.13 -0.64 -6.34
CA LYS A 99 -6.67 -0.62 -7.73
C LYS A 99 -5.29 -1.24 -7.88
N ALA A 100 -4.36 -0.98 -6.96
CA ALA A 100 -2.98 -1.50 -7.01
C ALA A 100 -2.83 -2.97 -6.58
N ALA A 101 -3.88 -3.57 -6.00
CA ALA A 101 -3.87 -4.96 -5.54
C ALA A 101 -3.99 -5.97 -6.71
N PRO A 102 -2.95 -6.79 -6.99
CA PRO A 102 -3.00 -7.83 -8.01
C PRO A 102 -3.99 -8.93 -7.61
N ARG A 103 -4.71 -9.52 -8.57
CA ARG A 103 -5.63 -10.64 -8.35
C ARG A 103 -4.97 -11.98 -8.63
N GLU A 104 -4.08 -12.02 -9.62
CA GLU A 104 -3.35 -13.21 -10.05
C GLU A 104 -1.84 -12.94 -9.96
N GLU A 105 -1.08 -13.95 -9.56
CA GLU A 105 0.39 -13.97 -9.56
C GLU A 105 0.87 -15.27 -10.22
N ILE A 106 2.17 -15.35 -10.49
CA ILE A 106 2.81 -16.59 -10.93
C ILE A 106 3.54 -17.28 -9.78
N THR A 107 3.43 -18.60 -9.73
CA THR A 107 4.31 -19.46 -8.94
C THR A 107 5.13 -20.32 -9.88
N ARG A 108 6.42 -20.51 -9.58
CA ARG A 108 7.29 -21.40 -10.36
C ARG A 108 7.21 -22.82 -9.80
N LEU A 109 6.73 -23.75 -10.59
CA LEU A 109 6.73 -25.19 -10.27
C LEU A 109 7.97 -25.83 -10.88
N ARG A 110 8.68 -26.65 -10.10
CA ARG A 110 9.83 -27.42 -10.59
C ARG A 110 9.37 -28.83 -10.95
N PHE A 111 9.56 -29.21 -12.21
CA PHE A 111 9.31 -30.56 -12.72
C PHE A 111 10.56 -31.06 -13.44
N GLY A 112 11.13 -32.18 -12.98
CA GLY A 112 12.23 -32.85 -13.69
C GLY A 112 13.44 -31.96 -14.01
N GLY A 113 13.76 -30.99 -13.15
CA GLY A 113 14.89 -30.06 -13.36
C GLY A 113 14.54 -28.77 -14.12
N ILE A 114 13.34 -28.67 -14.71
CA ILE A 114 12.84 -27.47 -15.41
C ILE A 114 11.90 -26.70 -14.48
N SER A 115 11.92 -25.36 -14.57
CA SER A 115 11.06 -24.46 -13.80
C SER A 115 10.01 -23.83 -14.71
N VAL A 116 8.74 -24.17 -14.51
CA VAL A 116 7.62 -23.69 -15.33
C VAL A 116 6.78 -22.70 -14.52
N PRO A 117 6.47 -21.50 -15.05
CA PRO A 117 5.54 -20.58 -14.39
C PRO A 117 4.11 -21.13 -14.48
N ARG A 118 3.38 -21.08 -13.37
CA ARG A 118 1.97 -21.44 -13.28
C ARG A 118 1.21 -20.28 -12.65
N ALA A 119 0.11 -19.87 -13.28
CA ALA A 119 -0.78 -18.86 -12.73
C ALA A 119 -1.49 -19.36 -11.47
N VAL A 120 -1.57 -18.52 -10.44
CA VAL A 120 -2.25 -18.80 -9.16
C VAL A 120 -2.98 -17.55 -8.66
N ASP A 121 -4.11 -17.76 -7.97
CA ASP A 121 -4.87 -16.67 -7.35
C ASP A 121 -4.18 -16.15 -6.08
N VAL A 122 -4.27 -14.83 -5.86
CA VAL A 122 -3.61 -14.16 -4.74
C VAL A 122 -4.56 -14.03 -3.55
N ALA A 123 -4.12 -14.49 -2.37
CA ALA A 123 -4.87 -14.33 -1.13
C ALA A 123 -5.08 -12.84 -0.77
N PRO A 124 -6.26 -12.40 -0.28
CA PRO A 124 -6.55 -10.98 -0.06
C PRO A 124 -5.59 -10.26 0.91
N SER A 125 -5.09 -10.97 1.93
CA SER A 125 -4.07 -10.44 2.83
C SER A 125 -2.75 -10.11 2.11
N ARG A 126 -2.36 -10.95 1.15
CA ARG A 126 -1.17 -10.79 0.31
C ARG A 126 -1.37 -9.69 -0.73
N ARG A 127 -2.56 -9.60 -1.34
CA ARG A 127 -2.93 -8.52 -2.28
C ARG A 127 -2.65 -7.14 -1.67
N LEU A 128 -3.13 -6.94 -0.44
CA LEU A 128 -2.94 -5.70 0.32
C LEU A 128 -1.46 -5.46 0.68
N ASP A 129 -0.74 -6.49 1.12
CA ASP A 129 0.69 -6.38 1.47
C ASP A 129 1.55 -6.00 0.25
N LEU A 130 1.24 -6.53 -0.93
CA LEU A 130 1.92 -6.18 -2.18
C LEU A 130 1.59 -4.77 -2.66
N ALA A 131 0.32 -4.37 -2.62
CA ALA A 131 -0.10 -3.02 -2.98
C ALA A 131 0.62 -1.97 -2.11
N LEU A 132 0.59 -2.14 -0.78
CA LEU A 132 1.29 -1.25 0.15
C LEU A 132 2.80 -1.23 -0.11
N ARG A 133 3.41 -2.39 -0.34
CA ARG A 133 4.85 -2.48 -0.63
C ARG A 133 5.20 -1.76 -1.92
N ASN A 134 4.45 -1.97 -2.99
CA ASN A 134 4.75 -1.41 -4.30
C ASN A 134 4.58 0.11 -4.32
N ILE A 135 3.56 0.65 -3.65
CA ILE A 135 3.40 2.11 -3.46
C ILE A 135 4.60 2.69 -2.72
N CYS A 136 5.00 2.10 -1.58
CA CYS A 136 6.14 2.60 -0.81
C CYS A 136 7.46 2.51 -1.60
N VAL A 137 7.70 1.39 -2.29
CA VAL A 137 8.90 1.22 -3.12
C VAL A 137 8.89 2.23 -4.27
N GLY A 138 7.76 2.41 -4.96
CA GLY A 138 7.59 3.39 -6.03
C GLY A 138 7.94 4.80 -5.57
N ALA A 139 7.35 5.24 -4.44
CA ALA A 139 7.61 6.54 -3.84
C ALA A 139 9.09 6.74 -3.47
N VAL A 140 9.74 5.73 -2.87
CA VAL A 140 11.16 5.80 -2.51
C VAL A 140 12.04 5.82 -3.77
N THR A 141 11.76 4.99 -4.77
CA THR A 141 12.53 4.97 -6.02
C THR A 141 12.41 6.28 -6.79
N ALA A 142 11.24 6.92 -6.79
CA ALA A 142 11.01 8.20 -7.45
C ALA A 142 11.82 9.35 -6.83
N THR A 143 12.24 9.21 -5.57
CA THR A 143 13.06 10.21 -4.87
C THR A 143 14.54 10.05 -5.15
N PHE A 144 14.98 8.87 -5.63
CA PHE A 144 16.38 8.63 -5.91
C PHE A 144 16.83 9.51 -7.10
N LYS A 145 17.83 10.37 -6.86
CA LYS A 145 18.38 11.34 -7.82
C LYS A 145 17.39 12.41 -8.30
N ASN A 146 16.23 12.55 -7.65
CA ASN A 146 15.26 13.60 -7.95
C ASN A 146 15.28 14.68 -6.86
N ARG A 147 14.93 15.92 -7.22
CA ARG A 147 14.87 17.05 -6.29
C ARG A 147 13.56 17.09 -5.49
N LYS A 148 12.56 16.31 -5.89
CA LYS A 148 11.27 16.21 -5.20
C LYS A 148 11.42 15.54 -3.82
N PRO A 149 10.79 16.09 -2.76
CA PRO A 149 10.78 15.47 -1.45
C PRO A 149 9.92 14.18 -1.44
N VAL A 150 10.20 13.28 -0.49
CA VAL A 150 9.56 11.96 -0.40
C VAL A 150 8.05 12.07 -0.15
N GLU A 151 7.65 13.10 0.58
CA GLU A 151 6.27 13.46 0.90
C GLU A 151 5.44 13.72 -0.36
N GLU A 152 6.01 14.48 -1.30
CA GLU A 152 5.37 14.79 -2.58
C GLU A 152 5.33 13.56 -3.49
N CYS A 153 6.43 12.80 -3.57
CA CYS A 153 6.46 11.57 -4.36
C CYS A 153 5.45 10.54 -3.86
N LEU A 154 5.28 10.40 -2.54
CA LEU A 154 4.29 9.49 -1.97
C LEU A 154 2.85 9.97 -2.25
N ALA A 155 2.60 11.28 -2.17
CA ALA A 155 1.30 11.85 -2.52
C ALA A 155 0.97 11.68 -4.01
N ASP A 156 1.93 11.95 -4.89
CA ASP A 156 1.82 11.77 -6.34
C ASP A 156 1.50 10.30 -6.66
N GLU A 157 2.23 9.35 -6.07
CA GLU A 157 2.04 7.91 -6.26
C GLU A 157 0.66 7.42 -5.79
N ILE A 158 0.19 7.88 -4.63
CA ILE A 158 -1.15 7.52 -4.13
C ILE A 158 -2.25 8.09 -5.04
N LEU A 159 -2.09 9.32 -5.54
CA LEU A 159 -3.07 9.95 -6.41
C LEU A 159 -3.16 9.28 -7.79
N THR A 160 -2.02 8.93 -8.40
CA THR A 160 -1.99 8.22 -9.68
C THR A 160 -2.52 6.79 -9.52
N ALA A 161 -2.16 6.11 -8.43
CA ALA A 161 -2.69 4.80 -8.08
C ALA A 161 -4.22 4.83 -7.88
N ALA A 162 -4.75 5.85 -7.19
CA ALA A 162 -6.20 6.02 -7.00
C ALA A 162 -6.94 6.28 -8.31
N LYS A 163 -6.30 6.87 -9.32
CA LYS A 163 -6.89 7.04 -10.65
C LYS A 163 -6.90 5.74 -11.45
N GLY A 164 -5.92 4.86 -11.25
CA GLY A 164 -5.77 3.67 -12.06
C GLY A 164 -4.75 3.84 -13.20
N ASP A 165 -3.86 4.82 -13.09
CA ASP A 165 -2.93 5.17 -14.17
C ASP A 165 -1.63 4.36 -14.09
N MET A 166 -1.14 3.87 -15.23
CA MET A 166 0.12 3.13 -15.37
C MET A 166 1.35 3.97 -15.03
N GLN A 167 1.22 5.30 -14.92
CA GLN A 167 2.29 6.16 -14.39
C GLN A 167 2.67 5.81 -12.95
N SER A 168 1.75 5.20 -12.17
CA SER A 168 2.08 4.65 -10.86
C SER A 168 2.93 3.38 -11.00
N SER A 169 4.06 3.33 -10.28
CA SER A 169 4.88 2.12 -10.19
C SER A 169 4.10 0.93 -9.63
N ALA A 170 3.16 1.19 -8.71
CA ALA A 170 2.34 0.14 -8.13
C ALA A 170 1.37 -0.50 -9.13
N ILE A 171 0.75 0.31 -9.98
CA ILE A 171 -0.16 -0.18 -11.03
C ILE A 171 0.62 -0.86 -12.15
N ALA A 172 1.71 -0.26 -12.61
CA ALA A 172 2.56 -0.86 -13.63
C ALA A 172 3.01 -2.29 -13.23
N LYS A 173 3.45 -2.47 -11.98
CA LYS A 173 3.84 -3.79 -11.45
C LYS A 173 2.67 -4.75 -11.33
N LYS A 174 1.49 -4.28 -10.94
CA LYS A 174 0.29 -5.11 -10.90
C LYS A 174 -0.04 -5.64 -12.29
N GLU A 175 -0.13 -4.76 -13.28
CA GLU A 175 -0.48 -5.14 -14.65
C GLU A 175 0.57 -6.03 -15.29
N GLU A 176 1.85 -5.81 -15.02
CA GLU A 176 2.92 -6.70 -15.43
C GLU A 176 2.74 -8.11 -14.88
N LEU A 177 2.47 -8.24 -13.57
CA LEU A 177 2.24 -9.53 -12.92
C LEU A 177 1.01 -10.25 -13.47
N GLU A 178 -0.12 -9.54 -13.61
CA GLU A 178 -1.37 -10.11 -14.13
C GLU A 178 -1.24 -10.52 -15.60
N ARG A 179 -0.49 -9.76 -16.41
CA ARG A 179 -0.20 -10.10 -17.81
C ARG A 179 0.65 -11.37 -17.93
N ILE A 180 1.69 -11.49 -17.12
CA ILE A 180 2.54 -12.69 -17.10
C ILE A 180 1.73 -13.90 -16.59
N ALA A 181 0.86 -13.71 -15.59
CA ALA A 181 -0.03 -14.76 -15.10
C ALA A 181 -1.02 -15.21 -16.20
N ALA A 182 -1.62 -14.27 -16.94
CA ALA A 182 -2.51 -14.60 -18.05
C ALA A 182 -1.81 -15.42 -19.15
N SER A 183 -0.54 -15.12 -19.44
CA SER A 183 0.26 -15.91 -20.40
C SER A 183 0.66 -17.29 -19.89
N ALA A 184 0.67 -17.51 -18.57
CA ALA A 184 1.08 -18.77 -17.92
C ALA A 184 -0.11 -19.66 -17.52
N ARG A 185 -1.32 -19.31 -17.97
CA ARG A 185 -2.56 -20.06 -17.76
C ARG A 185 -2.59 -21.29 -18.68
#